data_AF-A0A7W0T5D3-F1
#
_entry.id   AF-A0A7W0T5D3-F1
#
_cell.length_a   1.000
_cell.length_b   1.000
_cell.length_c   1.000
_cell.angle_alpha   90.00
_cell.angle_beta   90.00
_cell.angle_gamma   90.00
#
_symmetry.space_group_name_H-M   'P 1'
#
loop_
_entity.id
_entity.type
_entity.pdbx_description
1 polymer ?
#
loop_
_entity_poly.entity_id
_entity_poly.type
_entity_poly.pdbx_seq_one_letter_code
_entity_poly.pdbx_strand_id
1 'polypeptide(L)'
;MIDSVWALLTVGAVLASVAMALLWALQVRIRDASHVDVAWAILIACAALAYALLADGDVAHRVLAAVLASIWGFRLGLYLLFNRVLGKDEDGRYQALREKWGENANRRFFWFFQFQAALVVFFSLPYAFVTLDSTDGLGVLEWAGAAIWAIGNLGVITSDWQLSRWRADPANKGKTARNGLWSWSRHPNYFFEWVTWLGVALVATASPWGWVSWLVPAVLLYLLLRVT
;
A
#
# COMPACT_ATOMS: atom_id res chain seq x y z
N MET A 1 20.56 6.18 16.46
CA MET A 1 20.10 5.46 15.28
C MET A 1 19.76 4.04 15.70
N ILE A 2 18.74 3.42 15.11
CA ILE A 2 18.23 2.09 15.46
C ILE A 2 18.86 1.05 14.53
N ASP A 3 19.43 0.00 15.10
CA ASP A 3 20.03 -1.14 14.39
C ASP A 3 19.13 -2.40 14.39
N SER A 4 18.08 -2.40 15.20
CA SER A 4 17.17 -3.52 15.37
C SER A 4 15.91 -3.39 14.51
N VAL A 5 15.67 -4.40 13.65
CA VAL A 5 14.44 -4.50 12.85
C VAL A 5 13.19 -4.54 13.73
N TRP A 6 13.25 -5.19 14.90
CA TRP A 6 12.12 -5.27 15.82
C TRP A 6 11.76 -3.91 16.41
N ALA A 7 12.77 -3.07 16.69
CA ALA A 7 12.54 -1.72 17.17
C ALA A 7 11.91 -0.84 16.09
N LEU A 8 12.38 -0.93 14.83
CA LEU A 8 11.75 -0.23 13.70
C LEU A 8 10.30 -0.68 13.50
N LEU A 9 10.04 -1.98 13.45
CA LEU A 9 8.68 -2.50 13.30
C LEU A 9 7.77 -2.12 14.46
N THR A 10 8.31 -1.99 15.68
CA THR A 10 7.55 -1.48 16.84
C THR A 10 7.17 -0.02 16.64
N VAL A 11 8.08 0.82 16.13
CA VAL A 11 7.75 2.22 15.77
C VAL A 11 6.64 2.26 14.73
N GLY A 12 6.74 1.45 13.67
CA GLY A 12 5.70 1.34 12.65
C GLY A 12 4.36 0.86 13.20
N ALA A 13 4.38 -0.14 14.10
CA ALA A 13 3.18 -0.68 14.74
C ALA A 13 2.49 0.35 15.64
N VAL A 14 3.26 1.08 16.47
CA VAL A 14 2.72 2.15 17.31
C VAL A 14 2.15 3.28 16.46
N LEU A 15 2.89 3.74 15.45
CA LEU A 15 2.44 4.78 14.53
C LEU A 15 1.14 4.38 13.83
N ALA A 16 1.08 3.17 13.26
CA ALA A 16 -0.09 2.68 12.54
C ALA A 16 -1.28 2.45 13.47
N SER A 17 -1.06 1.86 14.66
CA SER A 17 -2.14 1.55 15.62
C SER A 17 -2.77 2.82 16.18
N VAL A 18 -1.96 3.81 16.56
CA VAL A 18 -2.43 5.10 17.06
C VAL A 18 -3.19 5.85 15.96
N ALA A 19 -2.64 5.94 14.74
CA ALA A 19 -3.31 6.61 13.63
C ALA A 19 -4.64 5.93 13.29
N MET A 20 -4.68 4.61 13.21
CA MET A 20 -5.91 3.86 12.94
C MET A 20 -6.93 3.97 14.08
N ALA A 21 -6.51 4.07 15.34
CA ALA A 21 -7.41 4.34 16.46
C ALA A 21 -8.05 5.74 16.38
N LEU A 22 -7.26 6.75 16.02
CA LEU A 22 -7.76 8.12 15.82
C LEU A 22 -8.73 8.19 14.63
N LEU A 23 -8.41 7.52 13.53
CA LEU A 23 -9.26 7.47 12.36
C LEU A 23 -10.53 6.63 12.58
N TRP A 24 -10.48 5.63 13.44
CA TRP A 24 -11.68 4.94 13.91
C TRP A 24 -12.57 5.90 14.73
N ALA A 25 -11.99 6.68 15.65
CA ALA A 25 -12.75 7.67 16.41
C ALA A 25 -13.40 8.72 15.47
N LEU A 26 -12.69 9.10 14.41
CA LEU A 26 -13.26 9.93 13.34
C LEU A 26 -14.42 9.23 12.63
N GLN A 27 -14.24 7.96 12.22
CA GLN A 27 -15.29 7.13 11.59
C GLN A 27 -16.56 7.05 12.44
N VAL A 28 -16.45 6.95 13.77
CA VAL A 28 -17.61 6.96 14.66
C VAL A 28 -18.37 8.29 14.58
N ARG A 29 -17.64 9.40 14.43
CA ARG A 29 -18.21 10.76 14.39
C ARG A 29 -18.84 11.10 13.03
N ILE A 30 -18.18 10.74 11.93
CA ILE A 30 -18.64 11.05 10.56
C ILE A 30 -19.51 9.94 9.95
N ARG A 31 -19.57 8.77 10.60
CA ARG A 31 -20.27 7.55 10.15
C ARG A 31 -19.83 7.05 8.78
N ASP A 32 -18.56 7.27 8.43
CA ASP A 32 -17.94 6.83 7.19
C ASP A 32 -16.61 6.15 7.51
N ALA A 33 -16.41 4.92 7.02
CA ALA A 33 -15.19 4.14 7.17
C ALA A 33 -14.28 4.16 5.93
N SER A 34 -14.69 4.82 4.84
CA SER A 34 -13.98 4.83 3.54
C SER A 34 -12.54 5.33 3.63
N HIS A 35 -12.25 6.23 4.57
CA HIS A 35 -10.90 6.78 4.75
C HIS A 35 -9.88 5.77 5.28
N VAL A 36 -10.32 4.60 5.76
CA VAL A 36 -9.39 3.55 6.22
C VAL A 36 -8.46 3.07 5.10
N ASP A 37 -8.96 2.97 3.87
CA ASP A 37 -8.18 2.52 2.71
C ASP A 37 -7.11 3.56 2.34
N VAL A 38 -7.47 4.86 2.43
CA VAL A 38 -6.56 5.98 2.22
C VAL A 38 -5.44 5.96 3.26
N ALA A 39 -5.83 5.82 4.52
CA ALA A 39 -4.91 5.82 5.64
C ALA A 39 -3.95 4.63 5.58
N TRP A 40 -4.43 3.45 5.23
CA TRP A 40 -3.58 2.26 5.09
C TRP A 40 -2.41 2.50 4.11
N ALA A 41 -2.70 3.02 2.91
CA ALA A 41 -1.67 3.32 1.92
C ALA A 41 -0.68 4.40 2.39
N ILE A 42 -1.18 5.48 2.98
CA ILE A 42 -0.35 6.59 3.49
C ILE A 42 0.52 6.14 4.66
N LEU A 43 -0.02 5.32 5.57
CA LEU A 43 0.71 4.88 6.76
C LEU A 43 1.86 3.93 6.41
N ILE A 44 1.80 3.17 5.31
CA ILE A 44 2.95 2.41 4.81
C ILE A 44 4.09 3.36 4.41
N ALA A 45 3.77 4.45 3.69
CA ALA A 45 4.76 5.48 3.36
C ALA A 45 5.31 6.17 4.62
N CYS A 46 4.45 6.54 5.57
CA CYS A 46 4.88 7.15 6.82
C CYS A 46 5.77 6.21 7.66
N ALA A 47 5.46 4.91 7.71
CA ALA A 47 6.28 3.93 8.39
C ALA A 47 7.67 3.83 7.73
N ALA A 48 7.73 3.70 6.40
CA ALA A 48 9.00 3.67 5.67
C ALA A 48 9.83 4.96 5.84
N LEU A 49 9.19 6.13 5.86
CA LEU A 49 9.84 7.40 6.16
C LEU A 49 10.39 7.43 7.60
N ALA A 50 9.62 6.95 8.58
CA ALA A 50 10.10 6.82 9.95
C ALA A 50 11.30 5.87 10.04
N TYR A 51 11.27 4.74 9.34
CA TYR A 51 12.39 3.81 9.29
C TYR A 51 13.62 4.46 8.67
N ALA A 52 13.47 5.14 7.52
CA ALA A 52 14.55 5.86 6.87
C ALA A 52 15.16 6.98 7.74
N LEU A 53 14.38 7.60 8.64
CA LEU A 53 14.91 8.61 9.57
C LEU A 53 15.63 8.01 10.77
N LEU A 54 15.17 6.85 11.26
CA LEU A 54 15.62 6.29 12.52
C LEU A 54 16.69 5.20 12.37
N ALA A 55 16.72 4.47 11.25
CA ALA A 55 17.59 3.32 11.02
C ALA A 55 19.06 3.73 10.81
N ASP A 56 19.99 2.92 11.31
CA ASP A 56 21.45 3.14 11.25
C ASP A 56 22.12 2.65 9.96
N GLY A 57 21.33 2.24 8.96
CA GLY A 57 21.86 1.81 7.66
C GLY A 57 22.45 2.95 6.82
N ASP A 58 23.04 2.55 5.70
CA ASP A 58 23.59 3.47 4.71
C ASP A 58 22.51 4.42 4.16
N VAL A 59 22.93 5.65 3.86
CA VAL A 59 22.03 6.72 3.44
C VAL A 59 21.37 6.39 2.11
N ALA A 60 22.06 5.73 1.16
CA ALA A 60 21.49 5.43 -0.14
C ALA A 60 20.32 4.44 -0.03
N HIS A 61 20.47 3.40 0.80
CA HIS A 61 19.41 2.43 1.07
C HIS A 61 18.19 3.08 1.76
N ARG A 62 18.44 3.92 2.76
CA ARG A 62 17.39 4.66 3.47
C ARG A 62 16.60 5.58 2.55
N VAL A 63 17.31 6.32 1.69
CA VAL A 63 16.68 7.21 0.69
C VAL A 63 15.90 6.40 -0.33
N LEU A 64 16.45 5.29 -0.84
CA LEU A 64 15.75 4.42 -1.78
C LEU A 64 14.43 3.91 -1.19
N ALA A 65 14.46 3.34 0.01
CA ALA A 65 13.25 2.86 0.69
C ALA A 65 12.20 3.97 0.87
N ALA A 66 12.63 5.14 1.34
CA ALA A 66 11.76 6.31 1.53
C ALA A 66 11.10 6.76 0.21
N VAL A 67 11.85 6.83 -0.89
CA VAL A 67 11.35 7.26 -2.20
C VAL A 67 10.34 6.26 -2.76
N LEU A 68 10.70 4.97 -2.80
CA LEU A 68 9.81 3.94 -3.34
C LEU A 68 8.49 3.85 -2.55
N ALA A 69 8.57 3.88 -1.22
CA ALA A 69 7.38 3.83 -0.37
C ALA A 69 6.53 5.10 -0.49
N SER A 70 7.16 6.28 -0.50
CA SER A 70 6.44 7.56 -0.57
C SER A 70 5.70 7.73 -1.89
N ILE A 71 6.37 7.48 -3.01
CA ILE A 71 5.72 7.58 -4.32
C ILE A 71 4.54 6.62 -4.40
N TRP A 72 4.71 5.36 -3.99
CA TRP A 72 3.63 4.39 -4.05
C TRP A 72 2.48 4.73 -3.09
N GLY A 73 2.78 4.95 -1.82
CA GLY A 73 1.79 5.12 -0.75
C GLY A 73 1.00 6.41 -0.87
N PHE A 74 1.66 7.54 -1.17
CA PHE A 74 0.96 8.80 -1.40
C PHE A 74 0.19 8.79 -2.71
N ARG A 75 0.72 8.22 -3.80
CA ARG A 75 -0.04 8.07 -5.05
C ARG A 75 -1.33 7.30 -4.80
N LEU A 76 -1.25 6.13 -4.17
CA LEU A 76 -2.42 5.30 -3.92
C LEU A 76 -3.39 5.97 -2.93
N GLY A 77 -2.87 6.53 -1.84
CA GLY A 77 -3.66 7.25 -0.85
C GLY A 77 -4.41 8.45 -1.45
N LEU A 78 -3.73 9.30 -2.20
CA LEU A 78 -4.34 10.44 -2.88
C LEU A 78 -5.36 9.99 -3.94
N TYR A 79 -5.03 8.96 -4.71
CA TYR A 79 -5.97 8.39 -5.68
C TYR A 79 -7.27 7.93 -5.00
N LEU A 80 -7.17 7.22 -3.88
CA LEU A 80 -8.33 6.76 -3.10
C LEU A 80 -9.09 7.94 -2.47
N LEU A 81 -8.37 8.93 -1.94
CA LEU A 81 -8.96 10.12 -1.33
C LEU A 81 -9.84 10.86 -2.35
N PHE A 82 -9.30 11.20 -3.52
CA PHE A 82 -10.03 11.96 -4.53
C PHE A 82 -11.09 11.13 -5.26
N ASN A 83 -10.86 9.84 -5.48
CA ASN A 83 -11.77 9.01 -6.27
C ASN A 83 -12.79 8.22 -5.44
N ARG A 84 -12.65 8.11 -4.12
CA ARG A 84 -13.56 7.29 -3.30
C ARG A 84 -14.08 7.96 -2.04
N VAL A 85 -13.38 8.94 -1.48
CA VAL A 85 -13.76 9.55 -0.19
C VAL A 85 -14.30 10.96 -0.37
N LEU A 86 -13.55 11.82 -1.05
CA LEU A 86 -13.88 13.24 -1.10
C LEU A 86 -15.15 13.50 -1.94
N GLY A 87 -16.18 14.05 -1.29
CA GLY A 87 -17.45 14.40 -1.94
C GLY A 87 -18.28 13.20 -2.38
N LYS A 88 -18.04 12.02 -1.79
CA LYS A 88 -18.78 10.79 -2.07
C LYS A 88 -19.35 10.23 -0.77
N ASP A 89 -20.44 9.48 -0.89
CA ASP A 89 -20.99 8.70 0.22
C ASP A 89 -20.03 7.56 0.61
N GLU A 90 -20.23 7.00 1.81
CA GLU A 90 -19.47 5.85 2.30
C GLU A 90 -19.44 4.73 1.23
N ASP A 91 -18.26 4.16 0.95
CA ASP A 91 -18.11 3.08 -0.02
C ASP A 91 -19.10 1.94 0.30
N GLY A 92 -19.82 1.44 -0.71
CA GLY A 92 -20.87 0.44 -0.53
C GLY A 92 -20.40 -0.83 0.21
N ARG A 93 -19.11 -1.17 0.15
CA ARG A 93 -18.53 -2.25 0.95
C ARG A 93 -18.65 -1.99 2.46
N TYR A 94 -18.37 -0.76 2.88
CA TYR A 94 -18.43 -0.35 4.28
C TYR A 94 -19.88 -0.13 4.74
N GLN A 95 -20.75 0.37 3.87
CA GLN A 95 -22.20 0.43 4.13
C GLN A 95 -22.77 -0.97 4.39
N ALA A 96 -22.48 -1.94 3.51
CA ALA A 96 -22.94 -3.32 3.67
C ALA A 96 -22.39 -3.99 4.94
N LEU A 97 -21.14 -3.72 5.32
CA LEU A 97 -20.57 -4.20 6.58
C LEU A 97 -21.27 -3.57 7.79
N ARG A 98 -21.56 -2.27 7.72
CA ARG A 98 -22.25 -1.54 8.79
C ARG A 98 -23.67 -2.08 8.99
N GLU A 99 -24.42 -2.29 7.91
CA GLU A 99 -25.74 -2.93 7.95
C GLU A 99 -25.66 -4.34 8.53
N LYS A 100 -24.73 -5.16 8.07
CA LYS A 100 -24.52 -6.53 8.55
C LYS A 100 -24.13 -6.58 10.03
N TRP A 101 -23.42 -5.57 10.54
CA TRP A 101 -22.92 -5.54 11.91
C TRP A 101 -23.85 -4.85 12.89
N GLY A 102 -24.81 -4.05 12.40
CA GLY A 102 -25.84 -3.38 13.20
C GLY A 102 -25.24 -2.57 14.35
N GLU A 103 -25.76 -2.77 15.56
CA GLU A 103 -25.34 -2.07 16.78
C GLU A 103 -23.86 -2.30 17.13
N ASN A 104 -23.30 -3.44 16.73
CA ASN A 104 -21.89 -3.78 16.97
C ASN A 104 -20.93 -3.19 15.93
N ALA A 105 -21.42 -2.43 14.95
CA ALA A 105 -20.62 -1.92 13.84
C ALA A 105 -19.38 -1.15 14.34
N ASN A 106 -19.51 -0.21 15.28
CA ASN A 106 -18.38 0.60 15.73
C ASN A 106 -17.29 -0.25 16.40
N ARG A 107 -17.66 -1.22 17.24
CA ARG A 107 -16.69 -2.14 17.87
C ARG A 107 -16.00 -3.04 16.85
N ARG A 108 -16.73 -3.53 15.84
CA ARG A 108 -16.14 -4.33 14.77
C ARG A 108 -15.25 -3.51 13.84
N PHE A 109 -15.63 -2.27 13.56
CA PHE A 109 -14.78 -1.31 12.84
C PHE A 109 -13.50 -1.02 13.60
N PHE A 110 -13.51 -0.93 14.93
CA PHE A 110 -12.26 -0.77 15.69
C PHE A 110 -11.26 -1.89 15.38
N TRP A 111 -11.69 -3.14 15.48
CA TRP A 111 -10.85 -4.30 15.15
C TRP A 111 -10.48 -4.37 13.67
N PHE A 112 -11.37 -3.94 12.78
CA PHE A 112 -11.07 -3.81 11.36
C PHE A 112 -9.94 -2.79 11.11
N PHE A 113 -10.00 -1.61 11.72
CA PHE A 113 -8.95 -0.59 11.61
C PHE A 113 -7.63 -1.05 12.23
N GLN A 114 -7.65 -1.77 13.36
CA GLN A 114 -6.44 -2.34 13.95
C GLN A 114 -5.87 -3.49 13.12
N PHE A 115 -6.71 -4.28 12.45
CA PHE A 115 -6.23 -5.25 11.46
C PHE A 115 -5.54 -4.56 10.28
N GLN A 116 -6.07 -3.42 9.81
CA GLN A 116 -5.39 -2.61 8.80
C GLN A 116 -4.06 -2.07 9.32
N ALA A 117 -3.95 -1.65 10.58
CA ALA A 117 -2.66 -1.27 11.19
C ALA A 117 -1.65 -2.43 11.19
N ALA A 118 -2.07 -3.66 11.48
CA ALA A 118 -1.21 -4.83 11.39
C ALA A 118 -0.74 -5.10 9.95
N LEU A 119 -1.62 -4.90 8.96
CA LEU A 119 -1.25 -4.98 7.55
C LEU A 119 -0.25 -3.88 7.15
N VAL A 120 -0.36 -2.65 7.69
CA VAL A 120 0.66 -1.60 7.46
C VAL A 120 2.04 -2.11 7.87
N VAL A 121 2.15 -2.72 9.06
CA VAL A 121 3.43 -3.27 9.53
C VAL A 121 3.94 -4.35 8.57
N PHE A 122 3.07 -5.30 8.19
CA PHE A 122 3.42 -6.38 7.27
C PHE A 122 3.92 -5.86 5.91
N PHE A 123 3.19 -4.94 5.28
CA PHE A 123 3.58 -4.36 3.99
C PHE A 123 4.77 -3.38 4.10
N SER A 124 5.07 -2.89 5.31
CA SER A 124 6.26 -2.06 5.56
C SER A 124 7.54 -2.87 5.82
N LEU A 125 7.45 -4.19 6.03
CA LEU A 125 8.59 -5.08 6.31
C LEU A 125 9.77 -4.90 5.33
N PRO A 126 9.56 -4.89 4.00
CA PRO A 126 10.67 -4.78 3.06
C PRO A 126 11.47 -3.49 3.26
N TYR A 127 10.78 -2.38 3.55
CA TYR A 127 11.43 -1.10 3.77
C TYR A 127 12.25 -1.09 5.06
N ALA A 128 11.79 -1.76 6.12
CA ALA A 128 12.56 -1.89 7.36
C ALA A 128 13.89 -2.62 7.12
N PHE A 129 13.88 -3.73 6.36
CA PHE A 129 15.09 -4.47 6.01
C PHE A 129 16.06 -3.61 5.17
N VAL A 130 15.55 -2.94 4.14
CA VAL A 130 16.37 -2.07 3.28
C VAL A 130 17.01 -0.94 4.10
N THR A 131 16.26 -0.28 4.99
CA THR A 131 16.79 0.86 5.76
C THR A 131 17.88 0.50 6.77
N LEU A 132 18.02 -0.78 7.12
CA LEU A 132 19.04 -1.30 8.02
C LEU A 132 20.30 -1.80 7.29
N ASP A 133 20.26 -1.83 5.96
CA ASP A 133 21.41 -2.25 5.18
C ASP A 133 22.54 -1.22 5.29
N SER A 134 23.69 -1.66 5.80
CA SER A 134 24.88 -0.82 6.00
C SER A 134 25.93 -1.01 4.89
N THR A 135 25.60 -1.75 3.83
CA THR A 135 26.50 -1.87 2.67
C THR A 135 26.64 -0.52 1.96
N ASP A 136 27.84 -0.22 1.49
CA ASP A 136 28.15 1.07 0.87
C ASP A 136 27.57 1.12 -0.55
N GLY A 137 26.63 2.03 -0.77
CA GLY A 137 25.99 2.26 -2.06
C GLY A 137 25.00 1.16 -2.48
N LEU A 138 24.32 1.41 -3.60
CA LEU A 138 23.28 0.50 -4.11
C LEU A 138 23.87 -0.50 -5.11
N GLY A 139 23.61 -1.79 -4.87
CA GLY A 139 24.00 -2.89 -5.75
C GLY A 139 23.08 -3.09 -6.95
N VAL A 140 23.39 -4.15 -7.71
CA VAL A 140 22.66 -4.51 -8.94
C VAL A 140 21.21 -4.93 -8.64
N LEU A 141 20.97 -5.59 -7.50
CA LEU A 141 19.64 -6.09 -7.15
C LEU A 141 18.69 -4.94 -6.79
N GLU A 142 19.20 -3.92 -6.11
CA GLU A 142 18.49 -2.72 -5.71
C GLU A 142 18.11 -1.90 -6.94
N TRP A 143 19.03 -1.72 -7.89
CA TRP A 143 18.72 -1.06 -9.16
C TRP A 143 17.73 -1.85 -10.00
N ALA A 144 17.88 -3.17 -10.10
CA ALA A 144 16.94 -4.03 -10.82
C ALA A 144 15.54 -4.01 -10.17
N GLY A 145 15.48 -4.11 -8.85
CA GLY A 145 14.24 -4.03 -8.09
C GLY A 145 13.56 -2.67 -8.22
N ALA A 146 14.32 -1.58 -8.17
CA ALA A 146 13.80 -0.23 -8.40
C ALA A 146 13.27 -0.05 -9.83
N ALA A 147 13.93 -0.63 -10.84
CA ALA A 147 13.46 -0.62 -12.22
C ALA A 147 12.14 -1.41 -12.38
N ILE A 148 12.05 -2.61 -11.81
CA ILE A 148 10.82 -3.41 -11.80
C ILE A 148 9.69 -2.67 -11.07
N TRP A 149 10.01 -2.07 -9.92
CA TRP A 149 9.07 -1.25 -9.16
C TRP A 149 8.54 -0.06 -9.98
N ALA A 150 9.41 0.60 -10.75
CA ALA A 150 9.04 1.73 -11.59
C ALA A 150 8.14 1.28 -12.75
N ILE A 151 8.47 0.16 -13.42
CA ILE A 151 7.64 -0.44 -14.46
C ILE A 151 6.25 -0.80 -13.90
N GLY A 152 6.20 -1.43 -12.72
CA GLY A 152 4.96 -1.72 -12.00
C GLY A 152 4.14 -0.46 -11.77
N ASN A 153 4.72 0.57 -11.14
CA ASN A 153 3.98 1.79 -10.80
C ASN A 153 3.47 2.52 -12.05
N LEU A 154 4.30 2.66 -13.09
CA LEU A 154 3.90 3.25 -14.35
C LEU A 154 2.79 2.43 -15.03
N GLY A 155 2.86 1.11 -14.95
CA GLY A 155 1.82 0.21 -15.47
C GLY A 155 0.48 0.36 -14.74
N VAL A 156 0.49 0.53 -13.42
CA VAL A 156 -0.72 0.83 -12.62
C VAL A 156 -1.32 2.16 -13.07
N ILE A 157 -0.53 3.23 -13.08
CA ILE A 157 -0.96 4.57 -13.47
C ILE A 157 -1.55 4.55 -14.88
N THR A 158 -0.87 3.89 -15.82
CA THR A 158 -1.32 3.77 -17.21
C THR A 158 -2.64 3.01 -17.31
N SER A 159 -2.76 1.90 -16.58
CA SER A 159 -3.99 1.07 -16.57
C SER A 159 -5.18 1.84 -16.02
N ASP A 160 -5.01 2.53 -14.89
CA ASP A 160 -6.08 3.31 -14.25
C ASP A 160 -6.45 4.54 -15.08
N TRP A 161 -5.48 5.21 -15.71
CA TRP A 161 -5.74 6.32 -16.63
C TRP A 161 -6.55 5.88 -17.86
N GLN A 162 -6.17 4.75 -18.48
CA GLN A 162 -6.91 4.18 -19.60
C GLN A 162 -8.35 3.85 -19.21
N LEU A 163 -8.55 3.26 -18.03
CA LEU A 163 -9.89 2.92 -17.53
C LEU A 163 -10.72 4.17 -17.22
N SER A 164 -10.13 5.17 -16.57
CA SER A 164 -10.79 6.43 -16.24
C SER A 164 -11.25 7.17 -17.50
N ARG A 165 -10.35 7.30 -18.49
CA ARG A 165 -10.68 7.90 -19.79
C ARG A 165 -11.79 7.12 -20.51
N TRP A 166 -11.73 5.80 -20.49
CA TRP A 166 -12.74 4.96 -21.13
C TRP A 166 -14.11 5.09 -20.47
N ARG A 167 -14.17 5.16 -19.13
CA ARG A 167 -15.41 5.33 -18.35
C ARG A 167 -16.04 6.72 -18.49
N ALA A 168 -15.25 7.74 -18.84
CA ALA A 168 -15.75 9.09 -19.03
C ALA A 168 -16.70 9.21 -20.24
N ASP A 169 -16.66 8.28 -21.18
CA ASP A 169 -17.57 8.24 -22.32
C ASP A 169 -18.90 7.54 -21.94
N PRO A 170 -20.04 8.25 -22.00
CA PRO A 170 -21.35 7.67 -21.70
C PRO A 170 -21.72 6.46 -22.56
N ALA A 171 -21.19 6.35 -23.79
CA ALA A 171 -21.44 5.22 -24.68
C ALA A 171 -20.84 3.91 -24.17
N ASN A 172 -19.92 3.99 -23.20
CA ASN A 172 -19.25 2.86 -22.59
C ASN A 172 -19.96 2.33 -21.32
N LYS A 173 -21.04 2.97 -20.87
CA LYS A 173 -21.82 2.48 -19.72
C LYS A 173 -22.27 1.04 -19.91
N GLY A 174 -22.03 0.20 -18.91
CA GLY A 174 -22.37 -1.23 -18.91
C GLY A 174 -21.50 -2.12 -19.79
N LYS A 175 -20.48 -1.58 -20.46
CA LYS A 175 -19.55 -2.35 -21.30
C LYS A 175 -18.26 -2.68 -20.54
N THR A 176 -17.41 -3.51 -21.13
CA THR A 176 -16.07 -3.82 -20.62
C THR A 176 -15.01 -3.14 -21.48
N ALA A 177 -14.03 -2.48 -20.86
CA ALA A 177 -12.89 -1.93 -21.56
C ALA A 177 -12.08 -3.04 -22.24
N ARG A 178 -11.73 -2.84 -23.52
CA ARG A 178 -10.97 -3.80 -24.35
C ARG A 178 -9.88 -3.12 -25.18
N ASN A 179 -9.39 -1.97 -24.73
CA ASN A 179 -8.39 -1.15 -25.40
C ASN A 179 -7.13 -1.03 -24.53
N GLY A 180 -5.97 -0.83 -25.17
CA GLY A 180 -4.70 -0.65 -24.47
C GLY A 180 -4.34 -1.89 -23.63
N LEU A 181 -3.97 -1.69 -22.36
CA LEU A 181 -3.61 -2.80 -21.46
C LEU A 181 -4.81 -3.69 -21.11
N TRP A 182 -6.03 -3.14 -21.20
CA TRP A 182 -7.28 -3.86 -20.90
C TRP A 182 -7.67 -4.85 -22.01
N SER A 183 -7.02 -4.85 -23.17
CA SER A 183 -7.19 -5.92 -24.17
C SER A 183 -6.41 -7.18 -23.83
N TRP A 184 -5.36 -7.07 -23.02
CA TRP A 184 -4.45 -8.18 -22.66
C TRP A 184 -4.86 -8.86 -21.36
N SER A 185 -5.38 -8.10 -20.40
CA SER A 185 -5.81 -8.60 -19.10
C SER A 185 -7.12 -7.95 -18.68
N ARG A 186 -7.93 -8.70 -17.92
CA ARG A 186 -9.13 -8.15 -17.25
C ARG A 186 -8.79 -7.17 -16.14
N HIS A 187 -7.60 -7.30 -15.53
CA HIS A 187 -7.14 -6.47 -14.43
C HIS A 187 -5.65 -6.14 -14.61
N PRO A 188 -5.26 -5.36 -15.64
CA PRO A 188 -3.87 -5.01 -15.86
C PRO A 188 -3.32 -4.17 -14.69
N ASN A 189 -4.15 -3.33 -14.06
CA ASN A 189 -3.76 -2.59 -12.87
C ASN A 189 -3.37 -3.51 -11.69
N TYR A 190 -4.09 -4.61 -11.45
CA TYR A 190 -3.74 -5.57 -10.39
C TYR A 190 -2.45 -6.32 -10.69
N PHE A 191 -2.23 -6.69 -11.96
CA PHE A 191 -0.98 -7.30 -12.38
C PHE A 191 0.21 -6.35 -12.12
N PHE A 192 0.10 -5.09 -12.54
CA PHE A 192 1.18 -4.12 -12.34
C PHE A 192 1.38 -3.73 -10.88
N GLU A 193 0.31 -3.73 -10.07
CA GLU A 193 0.42 -3.57 -8.62
C GLU A 193 1.24 -4.73 -8.03
N TRP A 194 0.97 -5.97 -8.44
CA TRP A 194 1.80 -7.11 -8.03
C TRP A 194 3.26 -6.98 -8.49
N VAL A 195 3.50 -6.55 -9.74
CA VAL A 195 4.86 -6.28 -10.26
C VAL A 195 5.59 -5.22 -9.43
N THR A 196 4.90 -4.16 -9.00
CA THR A 196 5.47 -3.16 -8.08
C THR A 196 6.03 -3.82 -6.82
N TRP A 197 5.26 -4.73 -6.20
CA TRP A 197 5.67 -5.41 -4.97
C TRP A 197 6.74 -6.48 -5.19
N LEU A 198 6.82 -7.09 -6.38
CA LEU A 198 7.98 -7.89 -6.77
C LEU A 198 9.26 -7.04 -6.82
N GLY A 199 9.17 -5.82 -7.35
CA GLY A 199 10.27 -4.86 -7.34
C GLY A 199 10.74 -4.53 -5.93
N VAL A 200 9.81 -4.21 -5.02
CA VAL A 200 10.12 -3.96 -3.59
C VAL A 200 10.80 -5.17 -2.94
N ALA A 201 10.27 -6.38 -3.16
CA ALA A 201 10.86 -7.60 -2.60
C ALA A 201 12.28 -7.85 -3.14
N LEU A 202 12.51 -7.58 -4.43
CA LEU A 202 13.84 -7.71 -5.03
C LEU A 202 14.84 -6.70 -4.46
N VAL A 203 14.44 -5.43 -4.28
CA VAL A 203 15.28 -4.42 -3.60
C VAL A 203 15.66 -4.91 -2.21
N ALA A 204 14.68 -5.38 -1.43
CA ALA A 204 14.93 -5.82 -0.07
C ALA A 204 15.79 -7.08 0.00
N THR A 205 15.81 -7.93 -1.03
CA THR A 205 16.54 -9.22 -1.02
C THR A 205 18.04 -9.06 -0.80
N ALA A 206 18.62 -7.92 -1.20
CA ALA A 206 20.03 -7.63 -0.96
C ALA A 206 20.36 -7.45 0.53
N SER A 207 19.39 -7.06 1.34
CA SER A 207 19.57 -6.70 2.74
C SER A 207 19.45 -7.89 3.70
N PRO A 208 20.01 -7.81 4.92
CA PRO A 208 19.83 -8.84 5.94
C PRO A 208 18.35 -9.12 6.21
N TRP A 209 17.96 -10.41 6.20
CA TRP A 209 16.57 -10.87 6.30
C TRP A 209 15.64 -10.44 5.15
N GLY A 210 16.19 -9.79 4.14
CA GLY A 210 15.52 -9.27 2.96
C GLY A 210 14.63 -10.26 2.21
N TRP A 211 15.06 -11.53 2.18
CA TRP A 211 14.33 -12.63 1.54
C TRP A 211 12.92 -12.85 2.13
N VAL A 212 12.66 -12.44 3.38
CA VAL A 212 11.32 -12.50 4.00
C VAL A 212 10.33 -11.60 3.24
N SER A 213 10.82 -10.56 2.56
CA SER A 213 10.01 -9.60 1.79
C SER A 213 9.20 -10.24 0.67
N TRP A 214 9.61 -11.41 0.16
CA TRP A 214 8.85 -12.16 -0.86
C TRP A 214 7.48 -12.65 -0.36
N LEU A 215 7.27 -12.71 0.96
CA LEU A 215 5.94 -12.97 1.53
C LEU A 215 4.93 -11.89 1.15
N VAL A 216 5.36 -10.64 0.98
CA VAL A 216 4.47 -9.52 0.65
C VAL A 216 3.81 -9.69 -0.72
N PRO A 217 4.54 -9.83 -1.85
CA PRO A 217 3.92 -10.09 -3.16
C PRO A 217 3.21 -11.45 -3.21
N ALA A 218 3.62 -12.46 -2.43
CA ALA A 218 2.91 -13.75 -2.36
C ALA A 218 1.52 -13.61 -1.71
N VAL A 219 1.43 -12.94 -0.56
CA VAL A 219 0.16 -12.63 0.11
C VAL A 219 -0.70 -11.73 -0.77
N LEU A 220 -0.11 -10.70 -1.38
CA LEU A 220 -0.83 -9.81 -2.28
C LEU A 220 -1.42 -10.59 -3.47
N LEU A 221 -0.65 -11.48 -4.10
CA LEU A 221 -1.15 -12.31 -5.20
C LEU A 221 -2.31 -13.20 -4.75
N TYR A 222 -2.21 -13.81 -3.57
CA TYR A 222 -3.30 -14.60 -3.01
C TYR A 222 -4.58 -13.75 -2.84
N LEU A 223 -4.46 -12.56 -2.26
CA LEU A 223 -5.59 -11.64 -2.07
C LEU A 223 -6.22 -11.23 -3.42
N LEU A 224 -5.39 -10.91 -4.43
CA LEU A 224 -5.84 -10.55 -5.78
C LEU A 224 -6.47 -11.70 -6.57
N LEU A 225 -6.24 -12.96 -6.19
CA LEU A 225 -6.81 -14.12 -6.88
C LEU A 225 -8.00 -14.75 -6.17
N ARG A 226 -8.12 -14.56 -4.85
CA ARG A 226 -9.09 -15.29 -4.02
C ARG A 226 -10.06 -14.40 -3.25
N VAL A 227 -9.78 -13.11 -3.10
CA VAL A 227 -10.54 -12.22 -2.22
C VAL A 227 -11.16 -11.03 -2.97
N THR A 228 -10.53 -10.57 -4.06
CA THR A 228 -11.10 -9.57 -5.00
C THR A 228 -12.12 -10.18 -5.94
#